data_AF-A0A8C0R7W4-F1
#
_entry.id   AF-A0A8C0R7W4-F1
#
_cell.length_a   1.000
_cell.length_b   1.000
_cell.length_c   1.000
_cell.angle_alpha   90.00
_cell.angle_beta   90.00
_cell.angle_gamma   90.00
#
_symmetry.space_group_name_H-M   'P 1'
#
loop_
_entity.id
_entity.type
_entity.pdbx_description
1 polymer ?
#
loop_
_entity_poly.entity_id
_entity_poly.type
_entity_poly.pdbx_seq_one_letter_code
_entity_poly.pdbx_strand_id
1 'polypeptide(L)'
;MAETVADTRRLITKPQNLNDAYGPPSNFLEIHVSNLQTVGVSRGHFTTYKIRSKVVVPPLPGKAFLRQLPFRGDDGIFDDNFIEERKKQGLEQFINKVAGHPLAQNERCLRMFLQDEIIDKSYTPSKIRHA
;
A
#
# COMPACT_ATOMS: atom_id res chain seq x y z
N MET A 1 10.14 -50.68 9.46
CA MET A 1 10.08 -49.66 8.39
C MET A 1 8.64 -49.20 8.31
N ALA A 2 8.34 -47.96 8.74
CA ALA A 2 6.98 -47.42 8.67
C ALA A 2 6.81 -46.72 7.30
N GLU A 3 5.88 -47.20 6.49
CA GLU A 3 5.51 -46.54 5.23
C GLU A 3 4.83 -45.20 5.55
N THR A 4 5.45 -44.10 5.10
CA THR A 4 4.86 -42.76 5.17
C THR A 4 3.86 -42.61 4.02
N VAL A 5 2.57 -42.81 4.30
CA VAL A 5 1.50 -42.47 3.36
C VAL A 5 1.53 -40.97 3.12
N ALA A 6 1.63 -40.55 1.85
CA ALA A 6 1.66 -39.15 1.47
C ALA A 6 0.30 -38.49 1.82
N ASP A 7 0.29 -37.65 2.86
CA ASP A 7 -0.89 -36.88 3.25
C ASP A 7 -1.11 -35.74 2.24
N THR A 8 -2.19 -35.83 1.47
CA THR A 8 -2.59 -34.86 0.44
C THR A 8 -3.68 -33.89 0.91
N ARG A 9 -4.01 -33.88 2.20
CA ARG A 9 -5.03 -32.98 2.77
C ARG A 9 -4.57 -31.53 2.63
N ARG A 10 -5.38 -30.71 1.94
CA ARG A 10 -5.14 -29.27 1.77
C ARG A 10 -5.95 -28.46 2.78
N LEU A 11 -5.36 -27.39 3.30
CA LEU A 11 -6.10 -26.37 4.05
C LEU A 11 -7.08 -25.65 3.11
N ILE A 12 -8.24 -25.23 3.65
CA ILE A 12 -9.21 -24.43 2.90
C ILE A 12 -8.57 -23.07 2.59
N THR A 13 -8.32 -22.79 1.31
CA THR A 13 -7.75 -21.51 0.85
C THR A 13 -8.83 -20.58 0.35
N LYS A 14 -8.76 -19.30 0.70
CA LYS A 14 -9.64 -18.27 0.12
C LYS A 14 -9.34 -18.16 -1.40
N PRO A 15 -10.36 -18.19 -2.27
CA PRO A 15 -10.16 -18.02 -3.71
C PRO A 15 -9.53 -16.65 -4.00
N GLN A 16 -8.50 -16.64 -4.86
CA GLN A 16 -7.84 -15.41 -5.28
C GLN A 16 -8.75 -14.58 -6.19
N ASN A 17 -8.70 -13.25 -6.02
CA ASN A 17 -9.45 -12.32 -6.85
C ASN A 17 -8.76 -12.17 -8.22
N LEU A 18 -9.53 -12.01 -9.31
CA LEU A 18 -8.99 -11.78 -10.67
C LEU A 18 -8.07 -10.55 -10.72
N ASN A 19 -8.40 -9.50 -9.98
CA ASN A 19 -7.57 -8.30 -9.90
C ASN A 19 -6.23 -8.55 -9.17
N ASP A 20 -6.18 -9.50 -8.25
CA ASP A 20 -4.93 -9.88 -7.57
C ASP A 20 -4.09 -10.86 -8.40
N ALA A 21 -4.74 -11.68 -9.24
CA ALA A 21 -4.05 -12.61 -10.14
C ALA A 21 -3.36 -11.92 -11.32
N TYR A 22 -3.98 -10.87 -11.86
CA TYR A 22 -3.49 -10.16 -13.05
C TYR A 22 -3.03 -8.72 -12.78
N GLY A 23 -3.26 -8.20 -11.57
CA GLY A 23 -2.78 -6.89 -11.17
C GLY A 23 -1.25 -6.87 -11.00
N PRO A 24 -0.58 -5.74 -11.27
CA PRO A 24 0.83 -5.61 -10.96
C PRO A 24 1.05 -5.84 -9.46
N PRO A 25 2.09 -6.57 -9.05
CA PRO A 25 2.35 -6.84 -7.64
C PRO A 25 2.52 -5.53 -6.89
N SER A 26 1.82 -5.38 -5.77
CA SER A 26 1.86 -4.14 -4.98
C SER A 26 3.23 -3.84 -4.36
N ASN A 27 4.20 -4.75 -4.47
CA ASN A 27 5.54 -4.66 -3.88
C ASN A 27 6.66 -4.47 -4.92
N PHE A 28 6.43 -3.77 -6.04
CA PHE A 28 7.50 -3.52 -7.00
C PHE A 28 8.28 -2.24 -6.65
N LEU A 29 9.58 -2.38 -6.42
CA LEU A 29 10.53 -1.27 -6.31
C LEU A 29 11.31 -1.22 -7.62
N GLU A 30 11.08 -0.18 -8.42
CA GLU A 30 11.85 0.04 -9.64
C GLU A 30 12.86 1.17 -9.42
N ILE A 31 14.14 0.86 -9.57
CA ILE A 31 15.25 1.81 -9.47
C ILE A 31 15.73 2.14 -10.88
N HIS A 32 15.52 3.38 -11.30
CA HIS A 32 16.07 3.91 -12.54
C HIS A 32 17.33 4.70 -12.26
N VAL A 33 18.44 4.30 -12.86
CA VAL A 33 19.69 5.08 -12.88
C VAL A 33 19.76 5.76 -14.24
N SER A 34 19.72 7.08 -14.26
CA SER A 34 19.73 7.88 -15.50
C SER A 34 20.63 9.10 -15.38
N ASN A 35 20.82 9.82 -16.49
CA ASN A 35 21.57 11.07 -16.60
C ASN A 35 23.01 10.97 -16.06
N LEU A 36 23.91 10.45 -16.91
CA LEU A 36 25.34 10.48 -16.70
C LEU A 36 25.84 11.94 -16.73
N GLN A 37 26.37 12.45 -15.62
CA GLN A 37 26.96 13.79 -15.58
C GLN A 37 28.36 13.75 -14.97
N THR A 38 29.35 14.11 -15.78
CA THR A 38 30.72 14.32 -15.29
C THR A 38 30.79 15.70 -14.63
N VAL A 39 31.12 15.70 -13.34
CA VAL A 39 31.29 16.90 -12.52
C VAL A 39 32.76 17.02 -12.15
N GLY A 40 33.28 18.24 -12.12
CA GLY A 40 34.69 18.51 -11.81
C GLY A 40 35.56 18.75 -13.05
N VAL A 41 36.79 19.20 -12.84
CA VAL A 41 37.73 19.61 -13.89
C VAL A 41 39.09 18.94 -13.68
N SER A 42 39.78 18.62 -14.77
CA SER A 42 41.13 18.03 -14.78
C SER A 42 41.22 16.71 -14.00
N ARG A 43 42.06 16.60 -12.95
CA ARG A 43 42.30 15.34 -12.22
C ARG A 43 41.20 14.98 -11.21
N GLY A 44 40.25 15.88 -10.96
CA GLY A 44 39.17 15.69 -9.99
C GLY A 44 37.80 15.43 -10.61
N HIS A 45 37.74 14.97 -11.86
CA HIS A 45 36.46 14.67 -12.49
C HIS A 45 35.86 13.37 -11.94
N PHE A 46 34.58 13.39 -11.60
CA PHE A 46 33.82 12.21 -11.18
C PHE A 46 32.45 12.19 -11.86
N THR A 47 31.96 10.98 -12.09
CA THR A 47 30.68 10.78 -12.77
C THR A 47 29.57 10.58 -11.75
N THR A 48 28.55 11.44 -11.84
CA THR A 48 27.34 11.37 -11.04
C THR A 48 26.19 10.81 -11.86
N TYR A 49 25.25 10.14 -11.18
CA TYR A 49 24.06 9.57 -11.77
C TYR A 49 22.83 10.04 -11.00
N LYS A 50 21.70 10.17 -11.68
CA LYS A 50 20.40 10.43 -11.07
C LYS A 50 19.71 9.10 -10.77
N ILE A 51 19.34 8.90 -9.51
CA ILE A 51 18.57 7.73 -9.07
C ILE A 51 17.10 8.15 -8.89
N ARG A 52 16.16 7.42 -9.50
CA ARG A 52 14.71 7.57 -9.27
C ARG A 52 14.12 6.24 -8.80
N SER A 53 13.47 6.25 -7.64
CA SER A 53 12.67 5.12 -7.15
C SER A 53 11.18 5.40 -7.35
N LYS A 54 10.42 4.44 -7.88
CA LYS A 54 8.95 4.49 -7.92
C LYS A 54 8.36 3.51 -6.90
N VAL A 55 7.33 3.97 -6.20
CA VAL A 55 6.49 3.16 -5.29
C VAL A 55 5.05 3.38 -5.70
N VAL A 56 4.27 2.31 -5.81
CA VAL A 56 2.85 2.39 -6.15
C VAL A 56 2.02 2.13 -4.92
N VAL A 57 1.34 3.19 -4.45
CA VAL A 57 0.33 3.08 -3.40
C VAL A 57 -1.00 2.74 -4.08
N PRO A 58 -1.75 1.73 -3.60
CA PRO A 58 -3.06 1.40 -4.16
C PRO A 58 -4.03 2.59 -4.04
N PRO A 59 -5.01 2.72 -4.96
CA PRO A 59 -5.99 3.80 -4.88
C PRO A 59 -6.95 3.59 -3.70
N LEU A 60 -7.44 4.69 -3.12
CA LEU A 60 -8.52 4.67 -2.14
C LEU A 60 -9.88 4.42 -2.82
N PRO A 61 -10.89 3.88 -2.10
CA PRO A 61 -12.26 3.86 -2.59
C PRO A 61 -12.73 5.28 -2.92
N GLY A 62 -13.52 5.41 -3.99
CA GLY A 62 -13.96 6.69 -4.54
C GLY A 62 -14.63 7.59 -3.49
N LYS A 63 -14.39 8.91 -3.61
CA LYS A 63 -15.05 9.89 -2.74
C LYS A 63 -16.54 9.95 -3.08
N ALA A 64 -17.39 9.68 -2.09
CA ALA A 64 -18.84 9.62 -2.27
C ALA A 64 -19.54 10.99 -2.13
N PHE A 65 -19.06 12.02 -2.84
CA PHE A 65 -19.61 13.38 -2.75
C PHE A 65 -21.09 13.46 -3.12
N LEU A 66 -21.51 12.74 -4.17
CA LEU A 66 -22.90 12.72 -4.60
C LEU A 66 -23.85 12.10 -3.56
N ARG A 67 -23.34 11.18 -2.72
CA ARG A 67 -24.10 10.56 -1.63
C ARG A 67 -24.31 11.49 -0.43
N GLN A 68 -23.69 12.66 -0.42
CA GLN A 68 -23.89 13.69 0.62
C GLN A 68 -24.97 14.72 0.26
N LEU A 69 -25.51 14.68 -0.96
CA LEU A 69 -26.54 15.63 -1.39
C LEU A 69 -27.87 15.39 -0.65
N PRO A 70 -28.61 16.46 -0.30
CA PRO A 70 -29.94 16.33 0.28
C PRO A 70 -30.95 15.78 -0.74
N PHE A 71 -32.08 15.26 -0.25
CA PHE A 71 -33.21 14.74 -1.05
C PHE A 71 -32.90 13.48 -1.87
N ARG A 72 -32.21 12.51 -1.27
CA ARG A 72 -32.02 11.18 -1.85
C ARG A 72 -33.14 10.23 -1.39
N GLY A 73 -33.41 9.20 -2.19
CA GLY A 73 -34.32 8.11 -1.82
C GLY A 73 -33.64 6.99 -1.01
N ASP A 74 -32.34 7.12 -0.77
CA ASP A 74 -31.51 6.22 0.04
C ASP A 74 -30.89 6.98 1.24
N ASP A 75 -30.32 6.25 2.19
CA ASP A 75 -29.61 6.82 3.34
C ASP A 75 -28.23 7.41 2.98
N GLY A 76 -27.93 7.57 1.69
CA GLY A 76 -26.75 8.25 1.18
C GLY A 76 -25.43 7.61 1.64
N ILE A 77 -24.67 8.33 2.48
CA ILE A 77 -23.41 7.87 3.07
C ILE A 77 -23.61 6.95 4.28
N PHE A 78 -24.82 6.91 4.84
CA PHE A 78 -25.19 6.09 5.99
C PHE A 78 -25.86 4.77 5.57
N ASP A 79 -26.05 4.56 4.27
CA ASP A 79 -26.55 3.30 3.69
C ASP A 79 -25.60 2.13 4.03
N ASP A 80 -26.11 1.10 4.70
CA ASP A 80 -25.34 -0.05 5.18
C ASP A 80 -24.60 -0.78 4.07
N ASN A 81 -25.23 -0.91 2.89
CA ASN A 81 -24.61 -1.53 1.72
C ASN A 81 -23.36 -0.77 1.28
N PHE A 82 -23.45 0.56 1.24
CA PHE A 82 -22.32 1.42 0.91
C PHE A 82 -21.22 1.40 1.97
N ILE A 83 -21.59 1.40 3.26
CA ILE A 83 -20.62 1.31 4.35
C ILE A 83 -19.84 -0.01 4.25
N GLU A 84 -20.53 -1.13 4.07
CA GLU A 84 -19.90 -2.45 3.97
C GLU A 84 -19.02 -2.59 2.73
N GLU A 85 -19.47 -2.11 1.56
CA GLU A 85 -18.67 -2.10 0.33
C GLU A 85 -17.40 -1.26 0.51
N ARG A 86 -17.55 -0.04 1.04
CA ARG A 86 -16.42 0.86 1.28
C ARG A 86 -15.44 0.29 2.30
N LYS A 87 -15.94 -0.36 3.36
CA LYS A 87 -15.14 -0.98 4.42
C LYS A 87 -14.38 -2.19 3.89
N LYS A 88 -15.09 -3.22 3.39
CA LYS A 88 -14.51 -4.52 3.02
C LYS A 88 -13.79 -4.51 1.68
N GLN A 89 -14.35 -3.86 0.67
CA GLN A 89 -13.77 -3.88 -0.68
C GLN A 89 -12.79 -2.73 -0.91
N GLY A 90 -13.01 -1.58 -0.26
CA GLY A 90 -12.14 -0.41 -0.40
C GLY A 90 -11.03 -0.35 0.65
N LEU A 91 -11.41 0.01 1.87
CA LEU A 91 -10.47 0.40 2.92
C LEU A 91 -9.65 -0.78 3.46
N GLU A 92 -10.29 -1.92 3.69
CA GLU A 92 -9.61 -3.14 4.16
C GLU A 92 -8.57 -3.63 3.13
N GLN A 93 -8.93 -3.65 1.85
CA GLN A 93 -7.98 -4.04 0.80
C GLN A 93 -6.81 -3.04 0.69
N PHE A 94 -7.11 -1.73 0.75
CA PHE A 94 -6.10 -0.69 0.71
C PHE A 94 -5.11 -0.82 1.88
N ILE A 95 -5.61 -0.91 3.12
CA ILE A 95 -4.74 -0.92 4.30
C ILE A 95 -3.90 -2.19 4.37
N ASN A 96 -4.47 -3.35 4.00
CA ASN A 96 -3.71 -4.61 3.96
C ASN A 96 -2.57 -4.56 2.94
N LYS A 97 -2.80 -3.97 1.76
CA LYS A 97 -1.76 -3.80 0.74
C LYS A 97 -0.68 -2.80 1.17
N VAL A 98 -1.06 -1.68 1.79
CA VAL A 98 -0.10 -0.66 2.27
C VAL A 98 0.69 -1.17 3.48
N ALA A 99 0.04 -1.83 4.44
CA ALA A 99 0.70 -2.37 5.63
C ALA A 99 1.68 -3.50 5.31
N GLY A 100 1.45 -4.24 4.21
CA GLY A 100 2.37 -5.25 3.70
C GLY A 100 3.57 -4.70 2.93
N HIS A 101 3.61 -3.40 2.61
CA HIS A 101 4.66 -2.82 1.77
C HIS A 101 5.91 -2.48 2.61
N PRO A 102 7.10 -3.05 2.32
CA PRO A 102 8.31 -2.85 3.13
C PRO A 102 8.71 -1.38 3.34
N LEU A 103 8.53 -0.55 2.32
CA LEU A 103 8.81 0.89 2.43
C LEU A 103 7.78 1.65 3.27
N ALA A 104 6.50 1.25 3.24
CA ALA A 104 5.46 1.90 4.03
C ALA A 104 5.56 1.52 5.51
N GLN A 105 6.00 0.29 5.79
CA GLN A 105 6.28 -0.18 7.16
C GLN A 105 7.32 0.68 7.88
N ASN A 106 8.25 1.31 7.14
CA ASN A 106 9.26 2.18 7.72
C ASN A 106 8.73 3.58 8.07
N GLU A 107 7.53 3.96 7.66
CA GLU A 107 7.02 5.31 7.85
C GLU A 107 6.25 5.45 9.18
N ARG A 108 6.55 6.51 9.94
CA ARG A 108 5.86 6.80 11.22
C ARG A 108 4.36 7.03 11.03
N CYS A 109 3.95 7.55 9.87
CA CYS A 109 2.55 7.82 9.59
C CYS A 109 1.69 6.55 9.56
N LEU A 110 2.21 5.45 9.01
CA LEU A 110 1.51 4.17 9.01
C LEU A 110 1.37 3.61 10.42
N ARG A 111 2.43 3.75 11.24
CA ARG A 111 2.41 3.34 12.64
C ARG A 111 1.37 4.12 13.44
N MET A 112 1.39 5.44 13.34
CA MET A 112 0.42 6.31 14.00
C MET A 112 -1.01 5.97 13.56
N PHE A 113 -1.22 5.68 12.27
CA PHE A 113 -2.53 5.29 11.76
C PHE A 113 -3.05 3.95 12.33
N LEU A 114 -2.16 2.98 12.58
CA LEU A 114 -2.55 1.64 13.00
C LEU A 114 -2.53 1.42 14.52
N GLN A 115 -1.68 2.15 15.25
CA GLN A 115 -1.42 1.93 16.67
C GLN A 115 -2.02 3.01 17.55
N ASP A 116 -2.06 4.26 17.10
CA ASP A 116 -2.54 5.37 17.92
C ASP A 116 -4.05 5.55 17.70
N GLU A 117 -4.80 5.79 18.78
CA GLU A 117 -6.26 6.00 18.70
C GLU A 117 -6.63 7.26 17.90
N ILE A 118 -5.74 8.26 17.92
CA ILE A 118 -5.96 9.57 17.30
C ILE A 118 -4.72 9.92 16.49
N ILE A 119 -4.96 10.32 15.23
CA ILE A 119 -3.91 10.75 14.31
C ILE A 119 -3.54 12.21 14.62
N ASP A 120 -2.29 12.43 15.04
CA ASP A 120 -1.73 13.77 15.15
C ASP A 120 -1.44 14.34 13.75
N LYS A 121 -2.19 15.38 13.36
CA LYS A 121 -2.01 16.06 12.06
C LYS A 121 -0.76 16.95 12.02
N SER A 122 -0.20 17.29 13.18
CA SER A 122 1.00 18.11 13.34
C SER A 122 2.28 17.30 13.53
N TYR A 123 2.20 15.96 13.39
CA TYR A 123 3.37 15.10 13.55
C TYR A 123 4.49 15.45 12.56
N THR A 124 5.74 15.26 13.00
CA THR A 124 6.90 15.42 12.13
C THR A 124 7.09 14.17 11.27
N PRO A 125 7.04 14.28 9.92
CA PRO A 125 7.32 13.17 9.02
C PRO A 125 8.68 12.57 9.31
N SER A 126 8.71 11.27 9.60
CA SER A 126 9.90 10.57 10.03
C SER A 126 9.75 9.07 9.81
N LYS A 127 10.89 8.38 9.71
CA LYS A 127 10.93 6.92 9.68
C LYS A 127 10.89 6.35 11.08
N ILE A 128 10.32 5.16 11.22
CA ILE A 128 10.39 4.36 12.44
C ILE A 128 11.87 4.02 12.66
N ARG A 129 12.39 4.36 13.84
CA ARG A 129 13.70 3.92 14.28
C ARG A 129 13.51 2.57 14.96
N HIS A 130 14.13 1.52 14.42
CA HIS A 130 14.32 0.28 15.15
C HIS A 130 15.47 0.53 16.13
N ALA A 131 15.16 0.45 17.43
CA ALA A 131 16.17 0.44 18.48
C ALA A 131 16.81 -0.94 18.56
#